data_AF-A0AAV8XBZ1-F1
#
_entry.id   AF-A0AAV8XBZ1-F1
#
_cell.length_a   1.000
_cell.length_b   1.000
_cell.length_c   1.000
_cell.angle_alpha   90.00
_cell.angle_beta   90.00
_cell.angle_gamma   90.00
#
_symmetry.space_group_name_H-M   'P 1'
#
loop_
_entity.id
_entity.type
_entity.pdbx_description
1 polymer ?
#
loop_
_entity_poly.entity_id
_entity_poly.type
_entity_poly.pdbx_seq_one_letter_code
_entity_poly.pdbx_strand_id
1 'polypeptide(L)'
;MGRSNIKQVAQKRFQEISLFVKSLFLCAHEIAHSDLVYTFFHPLLRDQQYPDEYSKKVKDRTDFQNESGRLKGQLKLSLQFSKGVFCVMVHHVRGLPRLSNGQEPSTYVKVYLQPDIQKSTKRKTKVVKKNCHPSFMEMLEYRMALEIIKTRRLKATVWNYDALQENAFMGGVELDLSSLDLTTETSEWYSLVNLSR
;
A
#
# COMPACT_ATOMS: atom_id res chain seq x y z
N MET A 1 5.87 -13.56 -7.96
CA MET A 1 5.45 -13.33 -9.36
C MET A 1 4.67 -12.02 -9.45
N GLY A 2 5.25 -11.06 -10.16
CA GLY A 2 4.97 -9.63 -10.02
C GLY A 2 3.77 -9.12 -10.83
N ARG A 3 3.07 -8.15 -10.23
CA ARG A 3 1.94 -7.37 -10.75
C ARG A 3 2.33 -6.38 -11.87
N SER A 4 3.25 -6.74 -12.76
CA SER A 4 3.85 -5.79 -13.69
C SER A 4 2.98 -5.51 -14.93
N ASN A 5 2.01 -6.39 -15.24
CA ASN A 5 1.20 -6.28 -16.46
C ASN A 5 -0.32 -6.17 -16.20
N ILE A 6 -0.76 -5.81 -14.99
CA ILE A 6 -2.19 -5.82 -14.63
C ILE A 6 -3.04 -5.02 -15.62
N LYS A 7 -2.58 -3.84 -16.05
CA LYS A 7 -3.35 -2.98 -16.97
C LYS A 7 -3.51 -3.60 -18.36
N GLN A 8 -2.43 -4.14 -18.92
CA GLN A 8 -2.46 -4.79 -20.24
C GLN A 8 -3.28 -6.10 -20.20
N VAL A 9 -3.11 -6.90 -19.15
CA VAL A 9 -3.88 -8.14 -18.95
C VAL A 9 -5.35 -7.82 -18.73
N ALA A 10 -5.68 -6.80 -17.94
CA ALA A 10 -7.05 -6.36 -17.74
C ALA A 10 -7.68 -5.87 -19.04
N GLN A 11 -6.96 -5.10 -19.86
CA GLN A 11 -7.46 -4.60 -21.15
C GLN A 11 -7.70 -5.73 -22.15
N LYS A 12 -6.76 -6.69 -22.25
CA LYS A 12 -6.93 -7.88 -23.10
C LYS A 12 -8.13 -8.72 -22.65
N ARG A 13 -8.23 -9.02 -21.35
CA ARG A 13 -9.37 -9.75 -20.77
C ARG A 13 -10.68 -9.01 -20.95
N PHE A 14 -10.68 -7.68 -20.85
CA PHE A 14 -11.89 -6.89 -21.05
C PHE A 14 -12.44 -7.07 -22.47
N GLN A 15 -11.57 -7.06 -23.49
CA GLN A 15 -12.01 -7.30 -24.87
C GLN A 15 -12.52 -8.74 -25.07
N GLU A 16 -11.79 -9.74 -24.58
CA GLU A 16 -12.18 -11.16 -24.68
C GLU A 16 -13.52 -11.42 -23.98
N ILE A 17 -13.69 -10.91 -22.75
CA ILE A 17 -14.92 -11.01 -21.98
C ILE A 17 -16.04 -10.25 -22.70
N SER A 18 -15.80 -9.02 -23.18
CA SER A 18 -16.84 -8.26 -23.88
C SER A 18 -17.36 -8.99 -25.13
N LEU A 19 -16.47 -9.63 -25.89
CA LEU A 19 -16.85 -10.42 -27.06
C LEU A 19 -17.60 -11.70 -26.66
N PHE A 20 -17.09 -12.44 -25.69
CA PHE A 20 -17.75 -13.63 -25.17
C PHE A 20 -19.16 -13.31 -24.70
N VAL A 21 -19.31 -12.25 -23.92
CA VAL A 21 -20.59 -11.91 -23.34
C VAL A 21 -21.57 -11.39 -24.43
N LYS A 22 -21.10 -10.66 -25.45
CA LYS A 22 -21.92 -10.36 -26.64
C LYS A 22 -22.34 -11.62 -27.41
N SER A 23 -21.49 -12.64 -27.46
CA SER A 23 -21.80 -13.90 -28.15
C SER A 23 -22.91 -14.69 -27.46
N LEU A 24 -23.10 -14.53 -26.14
CA LEU A 24 -24.17 -15.20 -25.39
C LEU A 24 -25.57 -14.80 -25.88
N PHE A 25 -25.75 -13.57 -26.36
CA PHE A 25 -27.01 -13.11 -26.95
C PHE A 25 -27.29 -13.68 -28.36
N LEU A 26 -26.28 -14.27 -28.99
CA LEU A 26 -26.40 -14.92 -30.30
C LEU A 26 -26.54 -16.45 -30.18
N CYS A 27 -26.47 -16.98 -28.96
CA CYS A 27 -26.71 -18.40 -28.68
C CYS A 27 -28.21 -18.73 -28.68
N ALA A 28 -28.54 -20.01 -28.49
CA ALA A 28 -29.92 -20.47 -28.42
C ALA A 28 -30.75 -19.69 -27.37
N HIS A 29 -32.07 -19.61 -27.60
CA HIS A 29 -33.00 -18.83 -26.78
C HIS A 29 -32.89 -19.10 -25.27
N GLU A 30 -32.69 -20.36 -24.87
CA GLU A 30 -32.52 -20.76 -23.46
C GLU A 30 -31.27 -20.13 -22.80
N ILE A 31 -30.22 -19.88 -23.58
CA ILE A 31 -28.95 -19.30 -23.11
C ILE A 31 -29.03 -17.78 -23.15
N ALA A 32 -29.49 -17.21 -24.27
CA ALA A 32 -29.58 -15.77 -24.46
C ALA A 32 -30.54 -15.09 -23.47
N HIS A 33 -31.57 -15.81 -23.01
CA HIS A 33 -32.56 -15.33 -22.05
C HIS A 33 -32.44 -15.97 -20.66
N SER A 34 -31.32 -16.64 -20.37
CA SER A 34 -31.07 -17.17 -19.03
C SER A 34 -30.99 -16.05 -18.00
N ASP A 35 -31.56 -16.26 -16.81
CA ASP A 35 -31.49 -15.33 -15.67
C ASP A 35 -30.05 -14.92 -15.34
N LEU A 36 -29.06 -15.81 -15.57
CA LEU A 36 -27.64 -15.51 -15.39
C LEU A 36 -27.14 -14.46 -16.37
N VAL A 37 -27.55 -14.53 -17.63
CA VAL A 37 -27.20 -13.54 -18.67
C VAL A 37 -27.95 -12.25 -18.40
N TYR A 38 -29.23 -12.34 -18.05
CA TYR A 38 -30.07 -11.17 -17.76
C TYR A 38 -29.54 -10.38 -16.55
N THR A 39 -29.14 -11.06 -15.47
CA THR A 39 -28.55 -10.43 -14.27
C THR A 39 -27.22 -9.71 -14.57
N PHE A 40 -26.48 -10.15 -15.60
CA PHE A 40 -25.21 -9.52 -15.97
C PHE A 40 -25.39 -8.20 -16.74
N PHE A 41 -26.51 -8.05 -17.48
CA PHE A 41 -26.77 -6.89 -18.35
C PHE A 41 -27.87 -5.96 -17.87
N HIS A 42 -28.77 -6.47 -17.04
CA HIS A 42 -29.83 -5.69 -16.44
C HIS A 42 -29.46 -5.50 -14.97
N PRO A 43 -29.14 -4.25 -14.57
CA PRO A 43 -29.02 -3.93 -13.16
C PRO A 43 -30.30 -4.41 -12.48
N LEU A 44 -30.16 -5.26 -11.46
CA LEU A 44 -31.32 -5.66 -10.68
C LEU A 44 -31.94 -4.38 -10.11
N LEU A 45 -33.27 -4.29 -9.98
CA LEU A 45 -33.92 -3.11 -9.38
C LEU A 45 -33.35 -2.78 -7.98
N ARG A 46 -32.77 -3.78 -7.30
CA ARG A 46 -31.99 -3.63 -6.06
C ARG A 46 -30.76 -2.72 -6.23
N ASP A 47 -30.10 -2.76 -7.37
CA ASP A 47 -28.91 -1.96 -7.71
C ASP A 47 -29.28 -0.51 -8.06
N GLN A 48 -30.55 -0.26 -8.43
CA GLN A 48 -31.08 1.09 -8.69
C GLN A 48 -31.63 1.78 -7.43
N GLN A 49 -31.97 1.04 -6.38
CA GLN A 49 -32.45 1.62 -5.11
C GLN A 49 -31.33 2.07 -4.16
N TYR A 50 -30.05 1.86 -4.53
CA TYR A 50 -28.89 2.40 -3.81
C TYR A 50 -27.92 3.18 -4.73
N PRO A 51 -28.32 4.28 -5.39
CA PRO A 51 -27.42 5.00 -6.30
C PRO A 51 -26.21 5.68 -5.59
N ASP A 52 -26.28 5.92 -4.27
CA ASP A 52 -25.39 6.90 -3.62
C ASP A 52 -24.32 6.35 -2.65
N GLU A 53 -24.36 5.07 -2.26
CA GLU A 53 -23.34 4.51 -1.35
C GLU A 53 -22.18 3.79 -2.06
N TYR A 54 -22.41 3.20 -3.23
CA TYR A 54 -21.37 2.45 -3.94
C TYR A 54 -20.58 3.30 -4.95
N SER A 55 -21.19 4.34 -5.52
CA SER A 55 -20.52 5.26 -6.45
C SER A 55 -19.51 6.19 -5.78
N LYS A 56 -19.64 6.43 -4.46
CA LYS A 56 -18.65 7.20 -3.69
C LYS A 56 -17.27 6.53 -3.66
N LYS A 57 -17.16 5.20 -3.79
CA LYS A 57 -15.86 4.51 -3.72
C LYS A 57 -14.98 4.64 -4.96
N VAL A 58 -15.51 5.10 -6.11
CA VAL A 58 -14.71 5.25 -7.34
C VAL A 58 -14.31 6.71 -7.60
N LYS A 59 -15.03 7.67 -7.01
CA LYS A 59 -14.70 9.10 -7.07
C LYS A 59 -14.13 9.64 -5.76
N ASP A 60 -13.46 8.78 -5.00
CA ASP A 60 -12.78 9.18 -3.78
C ASP A 60 -11.26 9.03 -3.89
N ARG A 61 -10.69 9.78 -4.85
CA ARG A 61 -9.24 10.06 -4.85
C ARG A 61 -8.89 11.24 -3.95
N THR A 62 -9.84 11.78 -3.17
CA THR A 62 -9.73 13.09 -2.52
C THR A 62 -10.04 13.11 -1.01
N ASP A 63 -10.68 12.10 -0.38
CA ASP A 63 -10.88 12.05 1.09
C ASP A 63 -9.73 11.43 1.90
N PHE A 64 -8.57 11.16 1.28
CA PHE A 64 -7.35 10.89 2.05
C PHE A 64 -6.88 12.10 2.91
N GLN A 65 -7.54 13.26 2.80
CA GLN A 65 -7.20 14.47 3.55
C GLN A 65 -7.83 14.54 4.95
N ASN A 66 -8.84 13.71 5.28
CA ASN A 66 -9.58 13.86 6.54
C ASN A 66 -9.28 12.83 7.65
N GLU A 67 -8.29 11.94 7.49
CA GLU A 67 -7.74 11.12 8.58
C GLU A 67 -6.58 11.79 9.34
N SER A 68 -6.39 13.10 9.17
CA SER A 68 -5.35 13.87 9.87
C SER A 68 -5.49 13.84 11.40
N GLY A 69 -6.66 13.50 11.94
CA GLY A 69 -6.92 13.34 13.38
C GLY A 69 -6.65 11.94 13.97
N ARG A 70 -6.35 10.93 13.15
CA ARG A 70 -6.23 9.53 13.60
C ARG A 70 -4.81 8.96 13.58
N LEU A 71 -3.88 9.61 12.87
CA LEU A 71 -2.50 9.15 12.80
C LEU A 71 -1.83 9.29 14.16
N LYS A 72 -1.53 8.15 14.76
CA LYS A 72 -0.86 8.02 16.05
C LYS A 72 0.22 6.96 15.95
N GLY A 73 1.22 7.13 16.79
CA GLY A 73 2.29 6.15 16.97
C GLY A 73 3.65 6.66 16.54
N GLN A 74 4.64 5.85 16.86
CA GLN A 74 6.05 6.15 16.58
C GLN A 74 6.73 4.90 16.03
N LEU A 75 7.63 5.10 15.08
CA LEU A 75 8.44 4.06 14.46
C LEU A 75 9.89 4.22 14.92
N LYS A 76 10.48 3.14 15.45
CA LYS A 76 11.90 3.09 15.80
C LYS A 76 12.72 2.57 14.63
N LEU A 77 13.72 3.34 14.20
CA LEU A 77 14.65 2.97 13.14
C LEU A 77 16.10 3.09 13.62
N SER A 78 16.96 2.16 13.22
CA SER A 78 18.41 2.41 13.19
C SER A 78 18.90 2.57 11.75
N LEU A 79 19.79 3.53 11.53
CA LEU A 79 20.40 3.83 10.25
C LEU A 79 21.92 3.77 10.38
N GLN A 80 22.58 3.06 9.47
CA GLN A 80 24.03 3.00 9.41
C GLN A 80 24.52 2.71 7.98
N PHE A 81 25.63 3.30 7.59
CA PHE A 81 26.37 2.97 6.39
C PHE A 81 27.69 2.29 6.76
N SER A 82 27.92 1.08 6.26
CA SER A 82 29.18 0.37 6.48
C SER A 82 29.54 -0.49 5.27
N LYS A 83 30.82 -0.49 4.89
CA LYS A 83 31.38 -1.35 3.83
C LYS A 83 30.59 -1.32 2.51
N GLY A 84 30.13 -0.14 2.08
CA GLY A 84 29.38 0.04 0.83
C GLY A 84 27.89 -0.33 0.90
N VAL A 85 27.37 -0.57 2.10
CA VAL A 85 25.97 -0.95 2.33
C VAL A 85 25.33 0.03 3.32
N PHE A 86 24.22 0.65 2.92
CA PHE A 86 23.34 1.37 3.81
C PHE A 86 22.29 0.40 4.39
N CYS A 87 22.29 0.27 5.71
CA CYS A 87 21.41 -0.59 6.46
C CYS A 87 20.34 0.25 7.18
N VAL A 88 19.09 -0.16 7.00
CA VAL A 88 17.93 0.41 7.70
C VAL A 88 17.33 -0.70 8.55
N MET A 89 17.56 -0.66 9.86
CA MET A 89 16.94 -1.59 10.80
C MET A 89 15.56 -1.06 11.20
N VAL A 90 14.52 -1.80 10.83
CA VAL A 90 13.15 -1.52 11.25
C VAL A 90 12.88 -2.31 12.53
N HIS A 91 12.87 -1.61 13.67
CA HIS A 91 12.72 -2.23 14.98
C HIS A 91 11.24 -2.49 15.31
N HIS A 92 10.58 -1.46 15.83
CA HIS A 92 9.23 -1.55 16.38
C HIS A 92 8.40 -0.35 15.94
N VAL A 93 7.09 -0.53 15.92
CA VAL A 93 6.15 0.58 15.99
C VAL A 93 5.40 0.49 17.31
N ARG A 94 5.08 1.64 17.91
CA ARG A 94 4.22 1.72 19.11
C ARG A 94 3.10 2.72 18.91
N GLY A 95 2.00 2.55 19.65
CA GLY A 95 0.87 3.48 19.67
C GLY A 95 0.04 3.54 18.39
N LEU A 96 -0.03 2.47 17.59
CA LEU A 96 -0.91 2.45 16.42
C LEU A 96 -2.38 2.38 16.83
N PRO A 97 -3.28 3.09 16.12
CA PRO A 97 -4.70 3.00 16.38
C PRO A 97 -5.26 1.63 15.98
N ARG A 98 -6.31 1.19 16.67
CA ARG A 98 -7.17 0.08 16.21
C ARG A 98 -7.89 0.49 14.93
N LEU A 99 -8.23 -0.51 14.11
CA LEU A 99 -9.02 -0.34 12.90
C LEU A 99 -10.46 0.12 13.24
N SER A 100 -11.22 0.57 12.25
CA SER A 100 -12.61 1.03 12.45
C SER A 100 -13.53 -0.05 13.05
N ASN A 101 -13.25 -1.32 12.79
CA ASN A 101 -13.97 -2.46 13.34
C ASN A 101 -13.45 -2.90 14.74
N GLY A 102 -12.59 -2.10 15.39
CA GLY A 102 -12.01 -2.39 16.71
C GLY A 102 -10.87 -3.42 16.72
N GLN A 103 -10.56 -4.04 15.57
CA GLN A 103 -9.47 -5.01 15.47
C GLN A 103 -8.10 -4.34 15.50
N GLU A 104 -7.11 -5.10 15.95
CA GLU A 104 -5.71 -4.69 15.87
C GLU A 104 -5.21 -4.82 14.42
N PRO A 105 -4.39 -3.87 13.95
CA PRO A 105 -3.89 -3.87 12.59
C PRO A 105 -2.89 -5.00 12.36
N SER A 106 -2.82 -5.49 11.13
CA SER A 106 -1.77 -6.41 10.68
C SER A 106 -0.77 -5.63 9.84
N THR A 107 0.34 -5.18 10.41
CA THR A 107 1.17 -4.15 9.79
C THR A 107 2.42 -4.65 9.10
N TYR A 108 2.90 -3.86 8.13
CA TYR A 108 4.24 -3.96 7.55
C TYR A 108 4.78 -2.57 7.22
N VAL A 109 6.11 -2.44 7.12
CA VAL A 109 6.77 -1.17 6.77
C VAL A 109 7.32 -1.26 5.35
N LYS A 110 7.11 -0.22 4.55
CA LYS A 110 7.77 -0.01 3.25
C LYS A 110 8.80 1.11 3.40
N VAL A 111 10.01 0.89 2.91
CA VAL A 111 11.08 1.89 2.89
C VAL A 111 11.50 2.18 1.46
N TYR A 112 11.67 3.47 1.15
CA TYR A 112 12.12 3.99 -0.13
C TYR A 112 13.26 4.98 0.09
N LEU A 113 14.14 5.12 -0.90
CA LEU A 113 15.13 6.20 -0.96
C LEU A 113 14.74 7.13 -2.11
N GLN A 114 14.29 8.34 -1.79
CA GLN A 114 13.76 9.31 -2.75
C GLN A 114 14.78 10.43 -3.04
N PRO A 115 14.91 10.90 -4.30
CA PRO A 115 14.14 10.47 -5.47
C PRO A 115 14.58 9.08 -5.98
N ASP A 116 13.60 8.26 -6.34
CA ASP A 116 13.79 6.88 -6.84
C ASP A 116 13.43 6.78 -8.32
N ILE A 117 14.29 7.33 -9.17
CA ILE A 117 14.06 7.43 -10.64
C ILE A 117 13.83 6.04 -11.24
N GLN A 118 14.60 5.03 -10.78
CA GLN A 118 14.55 3.67 -11.31
C GLN A 118 13.48 2.79 -10.63
N LYS A 119 12.76 3.31 -9.63
CA LYS A 119 11.75 2.58 -8.85
C LYS A 119 12.28 1.27 -8.23
N SER A 120 13.57 1.25 -7.88
CA SER A 120 14.31 0.05 -7.45
C SER A 120 14.62 0.05 -5.95
N THR A 121 14.36 1.16 -5.25
CA THR A 121 14.72 1.34 -3.83
C THR A 121 13.65 0.82 -2.88
N LYS A 122 12.50 0.38 -3.37
CA LYS A 122 11.46 -0.17 -2.50
C LYS A 122 11.96 -1.43 -1.78
N ARG A 123 11.94 -1.39 -0.46
CA ARG A 123 12.11 -2.55 0.44
C ARG A 123 10.92 -2.61 1.39
N LYS A 124 10.64 -3.80 1.93
CA LYS A 124 9.56 -3.96 2.92
C LYS A 124 9.86 -5.07 3.90
N THR A 125 9.30 -4.94 5.10
CA THR A 125 9.30 -5.98 6.13
C THR A 125 8.25 -7.05 5.82
N LYS A 126 8.30 -8.14 6.57
CA LYS A 126 7.18 -9.08 6.72
C LYS A 126 6.01 -8.40 7.44
N VAL A 127 4.84 -9.03 7.32
CA VAL A 127 3.62 -8.58 8.00
C VAL A 127 3.60 -9.18 9.41
N VAL A 128 3.46 -8.31 10.42
CA VAL A 128 3.15 -8.69 11.80
C VAL A 128 1.64 -8.57 11.99
N LYS A 129 0.96 -9.66 12.31
CA LYS A 129 -0.51 -9.70 12.35
C LYS A 129 -1.05 -9.23 13.69
N LYS A 130 -2.19 -8.53 13.65
CA LYS A 130 -3.05 -8.19 14.79
C LYS A 130 -2.24 -7.71 16.02
N ASN A 131 -1.57 -6.57 15.87
CA ASN A 131 -0.78 -5.99 16.95
C ASN A 131 -0.67 -4.47 16.79
N CYS A 132 -1.06 -3.70 17.81
CA CYS A 132 -0.90 -2.24 17.83
C CYS A 132 0.55 -1.79 18.09
N HIS A 133 1.40 -2.67 18.62
CA HIS A 133 2.82 -2.48 18.94
C HIS A 133 3.70 -3.52 18.23
N PRO A 134 3.71 -3.56 16.89
CA PRO A 134 4.39 -4.60 16.13
C PRO A 134 5.92 -4.50 16.26
N SER A 135 6.56 -5.66 16.39
CA SER A 135 8.02 -5.83 16.33
C SER A 135 8.40 -6.48 15.00
N PHE A 136 9.16 -5.77 14.17
CA PHE A 136 9.64 -6.27 12.90
C PHE A 136 11.02 -6.90 13.04
N MET A 137 11.96 -6.17 13.64
CA MET A 137 13.37 -6.56 13.77
C MET A 137 13.98 -7.02 12.45
N GLU A 138 13.72 -6.26 11.38
CA GLU A 138 14.16 -6.59 10.02
C GLU A 138 15.13 -5.53 9.49
N MET A 139 16.29 -5.99 9.03
CA MET A 139 17.29 -5.14 8.37
C MET A 139 17.03 -5.09 6.87
N LEU A 140 16.92 -3.87 6.33
CA LEU A 140 16.74 -3.60 4.92
C LEU A 140 18.02 -2.97 4.36
N GLU A 141 18.61 -3.60 3.34
CA GLU A 141 19.90 -3.21 2.79
C GLU A 141 19.80 -2.51 1.43
N TYR A 142 20.68 -1.52 1.26
CA TYR A 142 20.88 -0.75 0.03
C TYR A 142 22.37 -0.73 -0.33
N ARG A 143 22.73 -1.40 -1.42
CA ARG A 143 24.10 -1.44 -1.94
C ARG A 143 24.31 -0.31 -2.93
N MET A 144 24.66 0.87 -2.42
CA MET A 144 24.86 2.10 -3.18
C MET A 144 26.00 2.90 -2.54
N ALA A 145 26.67 3.73 -3.33
CA ALA A 145 27.73 4.60 -2.81
C ALA A 145 27.19 5.61 -1.78
N LEU A 146 27.97 5.94 -0.76
CA LEU A 146 27.55 6.82 0.34
C LEU A 146 27.12 8.19 -0.18
N GLU A 147 27.84 8.72 -1.17
CA GLU A 147 27.57 9.99 -1.83
C GLU A 147 26.17 10.00 -2.45
N ILE A 148 25.75 8.87 -3.05
CA ILE A 148 24.41 8.74 -3.61
C ILE A 148 23.39 8.66 -2.47
N ILE A 149 23.63 7.87 -1.43
CA ILE A 149 22.73 7.76 -0.27
C ILE A 149 22.48 9.12 0.38
N LYS A 150 23.53 9.92 0.55
CA LYS A 150 23.48 11.28 1.11
C LYS A 150 22.64 12.27 0.30
N THR A 151 22.38 12.00 -0.99
CA THR A 151 21.48 12.83 -1.82
C THR A 151 20.01 12.41 -1.74
N ARG A 152 19.68 11.40 -0.93
CA ARG A 152 18.33 10.84 -0.83
C ARG A 152 17.66 11.19 0.49
N ARG A 153 16.33 11.17 0.48
CA ARG A 153 15.47 11.13 1.65
C ARG A 153 15.00 9.69 1.86
N LEU A 154 15.11 9.18 3.07
CA LEU A 154 14.53 7.91 3.46
C LEU A 154 13.05 8.13 3.79
N LYS A 155 12.16 7.42 3.10
CA LYS A 155 10.72 7.44 3.35
C LYS A 155 10.27 6.07 3.83
N ALA A 156 9.98 5.96 5.12
CA ALA A 156 9.44 4.74 5.74
C ALA A 156 7.96 4.92 6.06
N THR A 157 7.12 4.02 5.56
CA THR A 157 5.65 4.10 5.69
C THR A 157 5.10 2.80 6.27
N VAL A 158 4.24 2.92 7.27
CA VAL A 158 3.56 1.80 7.93
C VAL A 158 2.22 1.59 7.24
N TRP A 159 1.89 0.33 6.95
CA TRP A 159 0.67 -0.06 6.25
C TRP A 159 -0.03 -1.19 7.00
N ASN A 160 -1.34 -1.10 7.13
CA ASN A 160 -2.19 -2.23 7.48
C ASN A 160 -2.36 -3.11 6.25
N TYR A 161 -2.06 -4.39 6.41
CA TYR A 161 -2.30 -5.44 5.43
C TYR A 161 -3.71 -6.01 5.62
N ASP A 162 -4.48 -5.99 4.53
CA ASP A 162 -5.76 -6.68 4.43
C ASP A 162 -5.71 -7.61 3.21
N ALA A 163 -6.23 -8.84 3.36
CA ALA A 163 -6.24 -9.82 2.28
C ALA A 163 -7.41 -9.60 1.30
N LEU A 164 -8.51 -8.98 1.77
CA LEU A 164 -9.75 -8.78 1.05
C LEU A 164 -9.93 -7.32 0.59
N GLN A 165 -9.30 -6.37 1.27
CA GLN A 165 -9.40 -4.93 0.98
C GLN A 165 -8.06 -4.32 0.56
N GLU A 166 -8.08 -3.05 0.12
CA GLU A 166 -6.85 -2.30 -0.09
C GLU A 166 -6.11 -2.07 1.23
N ASN A 167 -4.78 -2.14 1.19
CA ASN A 167 -3.95 -1.89 2.36
C ASN A 167 -4.10 -0.43 2.81
N ALA A 168 -4.45 -0.21 4.08
CA ALA A 168 -4.60 1.13 4.63
C ALA A 168 -3.25 1.71 5.06
N PHE A 169 -3.01 2.98 4.76
CA PHE A 169 -1.85 3.72 5.26
C PHE A 169 -2.05 4.04 6.75
N MET A 170 -1.00 3.84 7.56
CA MET A 170 -1.06 4.05 9.02
C MET A 170 -0.10 5.15 9.50
N GLY A 171 0.54 5.88 8.59
CA GLY A 171 1.51 6.91 8.89
C GLY A 171 2.91 6.58 8.37
N GLY A 172 3.76 7.59 8.31
CA GLY A 172 5.14 7.43 7.88
C GLY A 172 6.08 8.45 8.48
N VAL A 173 7.37 8.21 8.27
CA VAL A 173 8.46 9.12 8.58
C VAL A 173 9.27 9.37 7.32
N GLU A 174 9.74 10.60 7.17
CA GLU A 174 10.66 10.99 6.12
C GLU A 174 11.89 11.65 6.74
N LEU A 175 13.07 11.14 6.41
CA LEU A 175 14.35 11.58 6.96
C LEU A 175 15.25 12.04 5.82
N ASP A 176 15.82 13.24 5.97
CA ASP A 176 16.87 13.71 5.07
C ASP A 176 18.19 13.03 5.45
N LEU A 177 18.74 12.21 4.55
CA LEU A 177 19.98 11.49 4.83
C LEU A 177 21.21 12.39 4.69
N SER A 178 21.08 13.56 4.06
CA SER A 178 22.20 14.50 3.90
C SER A 178 22.70 15.02 5.26
N SER A 179 21.78 15.27 6.20
CA SER A 179 22.05 15.86 7.51
C SER A 179 22.48 14.86 8.59
N LEU A 180 22.29 13.55 8.38
CA LEU A 180 22.61 12.51 9.37
C LEU A 180 24.04 12.01 9.23
N ASP A 181 24.76 11.85 10.32
CA ASP A 181 25.99 11.06 10.30
C ASP A 181 25.64 9.56 10.18
N LEU A 182 25.93 8.98 9.02
CA LEU A 182 25.67 7.57 8.73
C LEU A 182 26.86 6.67 9.04
N THR A 183 28.02 7.22 9.42
CA THR A 183 29.21 6.42 9.74
C THR A 183 29.05 5.69 11.08
N THR A 184 28.27 6.28 11.97
CA THR A 184 27.83 5.71 13.24
C THR A 184 26.38 5.25 13.15
N GLU A 185 25.99 4.29 14.00
CA GLU A 185 24.59 3.87 14.06
C GLU A 185 23.76 4.95 14.75
N THR A 186 22.79 5.52 14.04
CA THR A 186 21.78 6.41 14.62
C THR A 186 20.51 5.61 14.91
N SER A 187 20.06 5.52 16.16
CA SER A 187 18.87 4.73 16.56
C SER A 187 17.85 5.57 17.34
N GLU A 188 16.74 5.92 16.69
CA GLU A 188 15.79 6.91 17.24
C GLU A 188 14.33 6.52 17.01
N TRP A 189 13.44 7.10 17.83
CA TRP A 189 12.00 7.03 17.66
C TRP A 189 11.49 8.22 16.85
N TYR A 190 10.73 7.95 15.81
CA TYR A 190 10.15 8.97 14.94
C TYR A 190 8.64 8.94 14.99
N SER A 191 8.01 10.09 15.21
CA SER A 191 6.55 10.22 15.18
C SER A 191 6.00 9.98 13.77
N LEU A 192 4.95 9.18 13.69
CA LEU A 192 4.27 8.91 12.43
C LEU A 192 3.42 10.11 12.03
N VAL A 193 3.62 10.59 10.80
CA VAL A 193 2.89 11.72 10.23
C VAL A 193 2.18 11.33 8.94
N ASN A 194 1.26 12.17 8.49
CA ASN A 194 0.73 12.07 7.14
C ASN A 194 1.81 12.55 6.17
N LEU A 195 2.30 11.67 5.32
CA LEU A 195 3.26 12.05 4.28
C LEU A 195 2.46 12.37 3.02
N SER A 196 2.55 13.62 2.55
CA SER A 196 2.01 13.98 1.25
C SER A 196 2.57 13.04 0.17
N ARG A 197 1.68 12.61 -0.71
CA ARG A 197 1.95 11.61 -1.73
C ARG A 197 2.67 12.22 -2.93
#